data_AF-A0A922Z3L6-F1
#
_entry.id   AF-A0A922Z3L6-F1
#
_cell.length_a   1.000
_cell.length_b   1.000
_cell.length_c   1.000
_cell.angle_alpha   90.00
_cell.angle_beta   90.00
_cell.angle_gamma   90.00
#
_symmetry.space_group_name_H-M   'P 1'
#
loop_
_entity.id
_entity.type
_entity.pdbx_description
1 polymer ?
#
loop_
_entity_poly.entity_id
_entity_poly.type
_entity_poly.pdbx_seq_one_letter_code
_entity_poly.pdbx_strand_id
1 'polypeptide(L)'
;MIRIVGVQPNENIGQEFVLLQNQGNMRINLRGYALIADSNLSDPPGLQNVFVINEDINIPPGHHAAIRTGSGTSDWCHKHDGYHVYHFFLGRNTPIWEPETTVHLLTPTHKFATKKVEVIPV
;
A
#
# COMPACT_ATOMS: atom_id res chain seq x y z
N MET A 1 9.44 -10.08 4.26
CA MET A 1 8.07 -10.38 3.80
C MET A 1 7.18 -9.26 4.30
N ILE A 2 6.34 -8.68 3.43
CA ILE A 2 5.35 -7.69 3.85
C ILE A 2 4.01 -8.40 4.10
N ARG A 3 3.28 -8.02 5.15
CA ARG A 3 1.96 -8.57 5.48
C ARG A 3 1.00 -7.46 5.91
N ILE A 4 -0.29 -7.67 5.66
CA ILE A 4 -1.35 -6.91 6.33
C ILE A 4 -1.39 -7.38 7.79
N VAL A 5 -1.29 -6.43 8.73
CA VAL A 5 -1.38 -6.68 10.17
C VAL A 5 -2.58 -5.99 10.82
N GLY A 6 -3.28 -5.14 10.07
CA GLY A 6 -4.53 -4.52 10.49
C GLY A 6 -5.25 -3.87 9.32
N VAL A 7 -6.57 -3.92 9.36
CA VAL A 7 -7.46 -3.14 8.49
C VAL A 7 -8.39 -2.39 9.43
N GLN A 8 -8.48 -1.08 9.26
CA GLN A 8 -9.39 -0.23 10.00
C GLN A 8 -10.32 0.46 9.01
N PRO A 9 -11.48 -0.15 8.67
CA PRO A 9 -12.56 0.54 7.99
C PRO A 9 -13.10 1.69 8.85
N ASN A 10 -13.52 2.79 8.23
CA ASN A 10 -14.16 3.88 8.97
C ASN A 10 -14.95 4.80 8.04
N GLU A 11 -16.10 5.29 8.51
CA GLU A 11 -16.88 6.32 7.80
C GLU A 11 -16.09 7.64 7.69
N ASN A 12 -15.22 7.94 8.65
CA ASN A 12 -14.29 9.05 8.58
C ASN A 12 -13.00 8.63 7.85
N ILE A 13 -12.82 9.17 6.63
CA ILE A 13 -11.66 8.92 5.76
C ILE A 13 -10.29 9.18 6.40
N GLY A 14 -10.22 10.04 7.42
CA GLY A 14 -8.98 10.34 8.14
C GLY A 14 -8.58 9.26 9.15
N GLN A 15 -9.52 8.38 9.50
CA GLN A 15 -9.33 7.27 10.43
C GLN A 15 -9.25 5.92 9.73
N GLU A 16 -9.62 5.86 8.45
CA GLU A 16 -9.56 4.64 7.64
C GLU A 16 -8.13 4.34 7.16
N PHE A 17 -7.64 3.12 7.40
CA PHE A 17 -6.34 2.69 6.91
C PHE A 17 -6.15 1.16 6.81
N VAL A 18 -5.18 0.74 6.00
CA VAL A 18 -4.60 -0.61 6.01
C VAL A 18 -3.18 -0.51 6.55
N LEU A 19 -2.86 -1.32 7.56
CA LEU A 19 -1.55 -1.38 8.18
C LEU A 19 -0.76 -2.56 7.63
N LEU A 20 0.38 -2.25 7.01
CA LEU A 20 1.34 -3.21 6.51
C LEU A 20 2.55 -3.27 7.45
N GLN A 21 3.11 -4.46 7.66
CA GLN A 21 4.36 -4.63 8.40
C GLN A 21 5.37 -5.41 7.57
N ASN A 22 6.62 -4.92 7.54
CA ASN A 22 7.72 -5.71 7.01
C ASN A 22 8.23 -6.68 8.08
N GLN A 23 7.78 -7.92 8.00
CA GLN A 23 8.17 -9.02 8.89
C GLN A 23 9.35 -9.84 8.33
N GLY A 24 10.08 -9.31 7.34
CA GLY A 24 11.33 -9.91 6.89
C GLY A 24 12.56 -9.27 7.54
N ASN A 25 13.73 -9.81 7.19
CA ASN A 25 15.03 -9.33 7.69
C ASN A 25 15.69 -8.31 6.75
N MET A 26 15.07 -7.98 5.63
CA MET A 26 15.58 -7.03 4.64
C MET A 26 14.57 -5.90 4.42
N ARG A 27 15.08 -4.73 4.02
CA ARG A 27 14.27 -3.60 3.56
C ARG A 27 13.46 -4.02 2.33
N ILE A 28 12.18 -3.63 2.31
CA ILE A 28 11.27 -3.88 1.19
C ILE A 28 10.84 -2.54 0.60
N ASN A 29 10.92 -2.44 -0.73
CA ASN A 29 10.31 -1.34 -1.46
C ASN A 29 8.87 -1.74 -1.86
N LEU A 30 7.88 -0.90 -1.51
CA LEU A 30 6.46 -1.16 -1.76
C LEU A 30 5.99 -0.82 -3.18
N ARG A 31 6.85 -0.30 -4.05
CA ARG A 31 6.48 0.01 -5.43
C ARG A 31 6.07 -1.24 -6.20
N GLY A 32 4.85 -1.17 -6.76
CA GLY A 32 4.18 -2.23 -7.51
C GLY A 32 3.32 -3.16 -6.66
N TYR A 33 3.30 -3.02 -5.33
CA TYR A 33 2.34 -3.72 -4.49
C TYR A 33 0.93 -3.16 -4.72
N ALA A 34 -0.09 -3.99 -4.54
CA ALA A 34 -1.46 -3.53 -4.66
C ALA A 34 -2.36 -4.04 -3.54
N LEU A 35 -3.33 -3.21 -3.13
CA LEU A 35 -4.42 -3.58 -2.24
C LEU A 35 -5.71 -3.72 -3.05
N ILE A 36 -6.48 -4.77 -2.76
CA ILE A 36 -7.76 -5.04 -3.40
C ILE A 36 -8.75 -5.62 -2.38
N ALA A 37 -9.98 -5.13 -2.38
CA ALA A 37 -11.06 -5.73 -1.61
C ALA A 37 -11.48 -7.08 -2.22
N ASP A 38 -11.79 -8.06 -1.37
CA ASP A 38 -12.24 -9.41 -1.76
C ASP A 38 -13.49 -9.38 -2.63
N SER A 39 -14.36 -8.40 -2.45
CA SER A 39 -15.55 -8.19 -3.28
C SER A 39 -15.21 -8.06 -4.78
N ASN A 40 -14.02 -7.56 -5.13
CA ASN A 40 -13.57 -7.48 -6.52
C ASN A 40 -13.14 -8.82 -7.12
N LEU A 41 -12.93 -9.86 -6.29
CA LEU A 41 -12.58 -11.21 -6.72
C LEU A 41 -13.82 -12.07 -7.01
N SER A 42 -15.02 -11.52 -6.82
CA SER A 42 -16.30 -12.16 -7.17
C SER A 42 -16.44 -12.38 -8.68
N ASP A 43 -17.44 -13.16 -9.10
CA ASP A 43 -17.85 -13.31 -10.50
C ASP A 43 -19.13 -12.49 -10.77
N PRO A 44 -19.12 -11.48 -11.65
CA PRO A 44 -17.99 -11.00 -12.45
C PRO A 44 -16.97 -10.19 -11.61
N PRO A 45 -15.68 -10.20 -11.99
CA PRO A 45 -14.65 -9.47 -11.26
C PRO A 45 -14.85 -7.96 -11.35
N GLY A 46 -14.63 -7.29 -10.22
CA GLY A 46 -14.65 -5.84 -10.09
C GLY A 46 -13.26 -5.24 -10.23
N LEU A 47 -13.20 -3.94 -10.50
CA LEU A 47 -11.97 -3.14 -10.42
C LEU A 47 -12.16 -1.89 -9.54
N GLN A 48 -13.19 -1.92 -8.69
CA GLN A 48 -13.44 -0.83 -7.76
C GLN A 48 -12.44 -0.93 -6.61
N ASN A 49 -11.95 0.18 -6.08
CA ASN A 49 -11.12 0.16 -4.88
C ASN A 49 -9.85 -0.73 -4.99
N VAL A 50 -9.24 -0.78 -6.17
CA VAL A 50 -7.90 -1.35 -6.40
C VAL A 50 -6.87 -0.24 -6.30
N PHE A 51 -5.85 -0.42 -5.46
CA PHE A 51 -4.80 0.57 -5.24
C PHE A 51 -3.44 -0.01 -5.48
N VAL A 52 -2.73 0.51 -6.49
CA VAL A 52 -1.34 0.18 -6.76
C VAL A 52 -0.44 1.24 -6.14
N ILE A 53 0.49 0.82 -5.30
CA ILE A 53 1.52 1.69 -4.74
C ILE A 53 2.55 1.98 -5.83
N ASN A 54 2.59 3.22 -6.31
CA ASN A 54 3.46 3.66 -7.41
C ASN A 54 4.70 4.43 -6.92
N GLU A 55 4.78 4.76 -5.63
CA GLU A 55 5.90 5.44 -5.00
C GLU A 55 6.98 4.48 -4.48
N ASP A 56 8.23 4.95 -4.47
CA ASP A 56 9.38 4.22 -3.95
C ASP A 56 9.45 4.29 -2.41
N ILE A 57 8.53 3.59 -1.76
CA ILE A 57 8.42 3.56 -0.30
C ILE A 57 9.24 2.39 0.26
N ASN A 58 10.32 2.71 0.97
CA ASN A 58 11.24 1.72 1.51
C ASN A 58 10.98 1.44 2.99
N ILE A 59 10.39 0.29 3.32
CA ILE A 59 10.06 -0.12 4.69
C ILE A 59 11.19 -1.01 5.28
N PRO A 60 11.89 -0.58 6.34
CA PRO A 60 12.88 -1.39 7.03
C PRO A 60 12.28 -2.64 7.71
N PRO A 61 13.10 -3.64 8.08
CA PRO A 61 12.67 -4.76 8.93
C PRO A 61 11.95 -4.30 10.21
N GLY A 62 10.84 -4.95 10.55
CA GLY A 62 10.04 -4.66 11.74
C GLY A 62 9.19 -3.39 11.69
N HIS A 63 9.35 -2.56 10.65
CA HIS A 63 8.64 -1.28 10.52
C HIS A 63 7.31 -1.43 9.77
N HIS A 64 6.49 -0.38 9.88
CA HIS A 64 5.12 -0.38 9.37
C HIS A 64 4.90 0.66 8.28
N ALA A 65 3.91 0.41 7.42
CA ALA A 65 3.33 1.39 6.53
C ALA A 65 1.81 1.45 6.72
N ALA A 66 1.27 2.63 6.98
CA ALA A 66 -0.16 2.88 7.05
C ALA A 66 -0.64 3.47 5.72
N ILE A 67 -1.37 2.68 4.94
CA ILE A 67 -2.02 3.11 3.70
C ILE A 67 -3.37 3.72 4.06
N ARG A 68 -3.47 5.05 3.94
CA ARG A 68 -4.62 5.86 4.36
C ARG A 68 -5.45 6.30 3.17
N THR A 69 -6.76 6.30 3.36
CA THR A 69 -7.72 6.70 2.33
C THR A 69 -7.68 8.17 2.00
N GLY A 70 -7.70 9.02 3.03
CA GLY A 70 -7.78 10.47 2.90
C GLY A 70 -6.56 11.13 2.24
N SER A 71 -6.54 12.45 2.29
CA SER A 71 -5.43 13.28 1.81
C SER A 71 -4.43 13.60 2.93
N GLY A 72 -3.17 13.80 2.55
CA GLY A 72 -2.09 14.17 3.47
C GLY A 72 -0.74 14.12 2.75
N THR A 73 0.33 14.41 3.49
CA THR A 73 1.70 14.27 3.00
C THR A 73 2.24 12.92 3.42
N SER A 74 2.66 12.10 2.46
CA SER A 74 3.26 10.80 2.74
C SER A 74 4.65 10.97 3.35
N ASP A 75 4.84 10.52 4.60
CA ASP A 75 6.10 10.66 5.33
C ASP A 75 6.21 9.67 6.51
N TRP A 76 7.41 9.55 7.07
CA TRP A 76 7.67 8.85 8.31
C TRP A 76 7.15 9.64 9.51
N CYS A 77 6.05 9.19 10.11
CA CYS A 77 5.64 9.71 11.40
C CYS A 77 6.38 8.96 12.52
N HIS A 78 7.09 9.75 13.33
CA HIS A 78 7.75 9.27 14.53
C HIS A 78 6.78 9.45 15.68
N LYS A 79 6.32 8.35 16.29
CA LYS A 79 5.62 8.42 17.56
C LYS A 79 6.62 8.32 18.70
N HIS A 80 6.30 8.98 19.81
CA HIS A 80 7.11 9.03 21.03
C HIS A 80 7.40 7.63 21.60
N ASP A 81 6.58 6.64 21.29
CA ASP A 81 6.67 5.25 21.72
C ASP A 81 7.70 4.40 20.92
N GLY A 82 8.43 5.00 19.97
CA GLY A 82 9.47 4.33 19.19
C GLY A 82 8.93 3.53 17.98
N TYR A 83 7.62 3.52 17.75
CA TYR A 83 7.05 2.95 16.54
C TYR A 83 7.22 3.92 15.36
N HIS A 84 7.88 3.44 14.32
CA HIS A 84 8.10 4.17 13.08
C HIS A 84 7.12 3.64 12.04
N VAL A 85 6.16 4.50 11.67
CA VAL A 85 5.12 4.17 10.69
C VAL A 85 5.26 5.15 9.53
N TYR A 86 5.43 4.60 8.33
CA TYR A 86 5.33 5.40 7.12
C TYR A 86 3.87 5.60 6.77
N HIS A 87 3.40 6.85 6.75
CA HIS A 87 2.05 7.15 6.30
C HIS A 87 2.05 7.40 4.80
N PHE A 88 1.17 6.71 4.08
CA PHE A 88 0.95 6.91 2.66
C PHE A 88 -0.52 7.24 2.41
N PHE A 89 -0.79 8.34 1.71
CA PHE A 89 -2.16 8.83 1.52
C PHE A 89 -2.61 8.60 0.07
N LEU A 90 -3.75 7.92 -0.11
CA LEU A 90 -4.33 7.63 -1.41
C LEU A 90 -5.00 8.85 -2.06
N GLY A 91 -5.28 9.91 -1.28
CA GLY A 91 -5.89 11.13 -1.77
C GLY A 91 -7.36 10.97 -2.18
N ARG A 92 -8.06 9.98 -1.61
CA ARG A 92 -9.49 9.75 -1.84
C ARG A 92 -10.32 10.58 -0.87
N ASN A 93 -11.51 10.97 -1.30
CA ASN A 93 -12.46 11.78 -0.54
C ASN A 93 -13.66 10.99 -0.01
N THR A 94 -13.69 9.68 -0.24
CA THR A 94 -14.73 8.76 0.24
C THR A 94 -14.08 7.54 0.90
N PRO A 95 -14.72 6.93 1.92
CA PRO A 95 -14.27 5.65 2.44
C PRO A 95 -14.17 4.59 1.34
N ILE A 96 -13.21 3.70 1.51
CA ILE A 96 -12.86 2.67 0.53
C ILE A 96 -13.23 1.29 1.04
N TRP A 97 -13.03 1.05 2.34
CA TRP A 97 -13.15 -0.26 2.94
C TRP A 97 -14.51 -0.35 3.63
N GLU A 98 -15.32 -1.31 3.19
CA GLU A 98 -16.57 -1.62 3.87
C GLU A 98 -16.28 -2.26 5.24
N PRO A 99 -17.19 -2.10 6.22
CA PRO A 99 -17.15 -2.91 7.43
C PRO A 99 -17.07 -4.40 7.08
N GLU A 100 -16.26 -5.16 7.82
CA GLU A 100 -16.06 -6.61 7.62
C GLU A 100 -15.43 -7.00 6.26
N THR A 101 -14.89 -6.05 5.50
CA THR A 101 -14.22 -6.36 4.23
C THR A 101 -12.95 -7.17 4.44
N THR A 102 -12.69 -8.10 3.51
CA THR A 102 -11.39 -8.77 3.40
C THR A 102 -10.54 -8.01 2.40
N VAL A 103 -9.33 -7.61 2.80
CA VAL A 103 -8.37 -6.92 1.93
C VAL A 103 -7.23 -7.85 1.59
N HIS A 104 -6.93 -7.98 0.31
CA HIS A 104 -5.79 -8.74 -0.20
C HIS A 104 -4.63 -7.82 -0.51
N LEU A 105 -3.41 -8.31 -0.24
CA LEU A 105 -2.17 -7.67 -0.67
C LEU A 105 -1.57 -8.45 -1.84
N LEU A 106 -1.63 -7.87 -3.03
CA LEU A 106 -0.98 -8.39 -4.22
C LEU A 106 0.50 -7.96 -4.22
N THR A 107 1.38 -8.91 -4.52
CA THR A 107 2.83 -8.69 -4.48
C THR A 107 3.44 -8.90 -5.86
N PRO A 108 4.42 -8.08 -6.28
CA PRO A 108 5.16 -8.33 -7.50
C PRO A 108 5.98 -9.63 -7.37
N THR A 109 5.60 -10.67 -8.09
CA THR A 109 6.33 -11.96 -8.11
C THR A 109 7.50 -11.94 -9.09
N HIS A 110 7.34 -11.24 -10.21
CA HIS A 110 8.36 -11.13 -11.25
C HIS A 110 8.50 -9.66 -11.68
N LYS A 111 9.74 -9.18 -11.79
CA LYS A 111 10.06 -7.86 -12.33
C LYS A 111 11.03 -8.04 -13.49
N PHE A 112 10.69 -7.48 -14.64
CA PHE A 112 11.55 -7.43 -15.81
C PHE A 112 11.64 -5.98 -16.29
N ALA A 113 12.87 -5.50 -16.47
CA ALA A 113 13.13 -4.18 -17.00
C ALA A 113 13.81 -4.32 -18.38
N THR A 114 13.18 -3.78 -19.42
CA THR A 114 13.82 -3.64 -20.73
C THR A 114 14.88 -2.55 -20.64
N LYS A 115 16.05 -2.78 -21.26
CA LYS A 115 17.04 -1.71 -21.43
C LYS A 115 16.48 -0.71 -22.46
N LYS A 116 16.46 0.59 -22.12
CA LYS A 116 16.33 1.64 -23.15
C LYS A 116 17.57 1.55 -24.04
N VAL A 117 17.38 1.30 -25.32
CA VAL A 117 18.44 1.48 -26.32
C VAL A 117 18.47 2.98 -26.61
N GLU A 118 19.54 3.66 -26.24
CA GLU A 118 19.78 5.03 -26.72
C GLU A 118 20.07 4.95 -28.22
N VAL A 119 19.16 5.50 -29.02
CA VAL A 119 19.41 5.72 -30.45
C VAL A 119 20.27 6.97 -30.54
N ILE A 120 21.57 6.80 -30.78
CA ILE A 120 22.47 7.91 -31.08
C ILE A 120 22.10 8.40 -32.49
N PRO A 121 21.64 9.64 -32.68
CA PRO A 121 21.41 10.18 -34.02
C PRO A 121 22.75 10.26 -34.76
N VAL A 122 22.78 9.69 -35.97
CA VAL A 122 23.92 9.73 -36.91
C VAL A 122 23.92 11.06 -37.65
#